data_AF-A0A9E3H3K8-F1
#
_entry.id   AF-A0A9E3H3K8-F1
#
_cell.length_a   1.000
_cell.length_b   1.000
_cell.length_c   1.000
_cell.angle_alpha   90.00
_cell.angle_beta   90.00
_cell.angle_gamma   90.00
#
_symmetry.space_group_name_H-M   'P 1'
#
loop_
_entity.id
_entity.type
_entity.pdbx_description
1 polymer ?
#
loop_
_entity_poly.entity_id
_entity_poly.type
_entity_poly.pdbx_seq_one_letter_code
_entity_poly.pdbx_strand_id
1 'polypeptide(L)'
;MTQDYTTKWWAAFSCLAFIEGVLLVMLFSGRSSALTIAALLFIAILMVFIPRADDVVALTFDRDKIDNKISSLNKKLSTTKNRVDKIFLLTIPDSMYKSLQKINSGNYGNYDLTTRLERELYHLRDIGYIEDTKEIRDIPYEGNNLSNYLKITALGKQYIELRKSIEEENKGK
;
A
#
# COMPACT_ATOMS: atom_id res chain seq x y z
N MET A 1 23.03 3.60 -18.18
CA MET A 1 24.37 4.16 -17.88
C MET A 1 24.98 3.37 -16.73
N THR A 2 25.54 2.20 -17.02
CA THR A 2 26.27 1.34 -16.07
C THR A 2 27.75 1.71 -16.16
N GLN A 3 28.10 2.87 -15.63
CA GLN A 3 29.43 3.44 -15.77
C GLN A 3 30.32 3.09 -14.56
N ASP A 4 31.49 2.53 -14.87
CA ASP A 4 32.76 2.73 -14.16
C ASP A 4 32.96 2.21 -12.73
N TYR A 5 32.22 1.20 -12.28
CA TYR A 5 32.61 0.51 -11.03
C TYR A 5 33.73 -0.51 -11.28
N THR A 6 33.58 -1.37 -12.28
CA THR A 6 34.59 -2.40 -12.62
C THR A 6 35.95 -1.78 -12.96
N THR A 7 35.99 -0.71 -13.75
CA THR A 7 37.24 -0.03 -14.14
C THR A 7 38.03 0.52 -12.94
N LYS A 8 37.33 1.07 -11.93
CA LYS A 8 37.97 1.62 -10.72
C LYS A 8 38.54 0.52 -9.81
N TRP A 9 37.84 -0.60 -9.69
CA TRP A 9 38.31 -1.76 -8.92
C TRP A 9 39.53 -2.42 -9.58
N TRP A 10 39.54 -2.54 -10.91
CA TRP A 10 40.71 -3.05 -11.66
C TRP A 10 41.93 -2.13 -11.56
N ALA A 11 41.73 -0.81 -11.53
CA ALA A 11 42.81 0.14 -11.30
C ALA A 11 43.39 0.02 -9.88
N ALA A 12 42.54 -0.12 -8.86
CA ALA A 12 42.96 -0.32 -7.48
C ALA A 12 43.72 -1.65 -7.30
N PHE A 13 43.24 -2.73 -7.91
CA PHE A 13 43.90 -4.03 -7.90
C PHE A 13 45.28 -3.98 -8.57
N SER A 14 45.38 -3.33 -9.73
CA SER A 14 46.65 -3.19 -10.47
C SER A 14 47.68 -2.36 -9.68
N CYS A 15 47.23 -1.31 -8.99
CA CYS A 15 48.09 -0.51 -8.13
C CYS A 15 48.59 -1.30 -6.91
N LEU A 16 47.71 -2.07 -6.28
CA LEU A 16 48.03 -2.92 -5.12
C LEU A 16 49.03 -4.03 -5.50
N ALA A 17 48.83 -4.69 -6.65
CA ALA A 17 49.73 -5.70 -7.20
C ALA A 17 51.13 -5.14 -7.49
N PHE A 18 51.20 -3.91 -8.00
CA PHE A 18 52.46 -3.23 -8.28
C PHE A 18 53.25 -2.94 -7.00
N ILE A 19 52.57 -2.46 -5.94
CA ILE A 19 53.18 -2.21 -4.63
C ILE A 19 53.71 -3.51 -4.02
N GLU A 20 52.97 -4.61 -4.14
CA GLU A 20 53.40 -5.93 -3.68
C GLU A 20 54.66 -6.42 -4.41
N GLY A 21 54.71 -6.24 -5.73
CA GLY A 21 55.89 -6.56 -6.54
C GLY A 21 57.13 -5.78 -6.14
N VAL A 22 57.00 -4.47 -5.88
CA VAL A 22 58.10 -3.63 -5.40
C VAL A 22 58.61 -4.09 -4.03
N LEU A 23 57.70 -4.46 -3.12
CA LEU A 23 58.05 -4.97 -1.80
C LEU A 23 58.75 -6.34 -1.88
N LEU A 24 58.35 -7.21 -2.80
CA LEU A 24 59.03 -8.50 -3.04
C LEU A 24 60.47 -8.29 -3.56
N VAL A 25 60.68 -7.35 -4.48
CA VAL A 25 62.03 -7.02 -4.99
C VAL A 25 62.92 -6.45 -3.87
N MET A 26 62.36 -5.60 -2.99
CA MET A 26 63.09 -5.11 -1.81
C MET A 26 63.44 -6.24 -0.82
N LEU A 27 62.56 -7.23 -0.65
CA LEU A 27 62.80 -8.41 0.18
C LEU A 27 64.00 -9.24 -0.34
N PHE A 28 64.04 -9.50 -1.64
CA PHE A 28 65.13 -10.28 -2.28
C PHE A 28 66.45 -9.50 -2.40
N SER A 29 66.41 -8.16 -2.40
CA SER A 29 67.61 -7.31 -2.46
C SER A 29 68.35 -7.18 -1.12
N GLY A 30 68.00 -7.98 -0.11
CA GLY A 30 68.68 -8.03 1.19
C GLY A 30 68.36 -6.86 2.14
N ARG A 31 67.47 -5.94 1.75
CA ARG A 31 66.96 -4.81 2.56
C ARG A 31 65.75 -5.21 3.42
N SER A 32 65.67 -6.47 3.82
CA SER A 32 64.49 -7.02 4.49
C SER A 32 64.39 -6.51 5.94
N SER A 33 63.22 -5.96 6.29
CA SER A 33 62.85 -5.57 7.64
C SER A 33 61.58 -6.32 8.03
N ALA A 34 61.35 -6.57 9.33
CA ALA A 34 60.14 -7.24 9.79
C ALA A 34 58.84 -6.56 9.29
N LEU A 35 58.90 -5.23 9.07
CA LEU A 35 57.80 -4.43 8.52
C LEU A 35 57.46 -4.78 7.06
N THR A 36 58.42 -5.13 6.22
CA THR A 36 58.16 -5.45 4.80
C THR A 36 57.45 -6.78 4.65
N ILE A 37 57.78 -7.75 5.52
CA ILE A 37 57.13 -9.07 5.55
C ILE A 37 55.68 -8.94 6.03
N ALA A 38 55.44 -8.13 7.07
CA ALA A 38 54.09 -7.87 7.57
C ALA A 38 53.20 -7.18 6.53
N ALA A 39 53.75 -6.20 5.79
CA ALA A 39 53.02 -5.50 4.72
C ALA A 39 52.63 -6.44 3.56
N LEU A 40 53.53 -7.34 3.16
CA LEU A 40 53.25 -8.35 2.13
C LEU A 40 52.10 -9.28 2.54
N LEU A 41 52.13 -9.80 3.77
CA LEU A 41 51.06 -10.66 4.27
C LEU A 41 49.71 -9.94 4.31
N PHE A 42 49.70 -8.67 4.74
CA PHE A 42 48.48 -7.87 4.80
C PHE A 42 47.88 -7.63 3.40
N ILE A 43 48.72 -7.27 2.42
CA ILE A 43 48.31 -7.03 1.04
C ILE A 43 47.79 -8.31 0.38
N ALA A 44 48.47 -9.44 0.59
CA ALA A 44 48.05 -10.74 0.07
C ALA A 44 46.68 -11.18 0.61
N ILE A 45 46.44 -10.98 1.91
CA ILE A 45 45.12 -11.24 2.51
C ILE A 45 44.07 -10.33 1.87
N LEU A 46 44.37 -9.05 1.71
CA LEU A 46 43.44 -8.08 1.13
C LEU A 46 43.07 -8.44 -0.32
N MET A 47 44.01 -8.94 -1.12
CA MET A 47 43.75 -9.44 -2.48
C MET A 47 42.76 -10.61 -2.54
N VAL A 48 42.81 -11.53 -1.57
CA VAL A 48 41.87 -12.67 -1.52
C VAL A 48 40.43 -12.21 -1.23
N PHE A 49 40.26 -11.09 -0.55
CA PHE A 49 38.94 -10.56 -0.20
C PHE A 49 38.31 -9.67 -1.29
N ILE A 50 39.08 -9.13 -2.23
CA ILE A 50 38.56 -8.30 -3.35
C ILE A 50 37.58 -9.06 -4.26
N PRO A 51 37.87 -10.26 -4.79
CA PRO A 51 36.95 -10.96 -5.70
C PRO A 51 35.64 -11.39 -5.02
N ARG A 52 35.58 -11.41 -3.68
CA ARG A 52 34.35 -11.68 -2.92
C ARG A 52 33.44 -10.46 -2.75
N ALA A 53 33.91 -9.26 -3.07
CA ALA A 53 33.10 -8.05 -3.02
C ALA A 53 32.07 -7.99 -4.17
N ASP A 54 32.37 -8.58 -5.32
CA ASP A 54 31.45 -8.60 -6.46
C ASP A 54 30.22 -9.49 -6.19
N ASP A 55 30.39 -10.61 -5.50
CA ASP A 55 29.29 -11.52 -5.12
C ASP A 55 28.30 -10.88 -4.13
N VAL A 56 28.75 -10.02 -3.23
CA VAL A 56 27.86 -9.30 -2.29
C VAL A 56 27.11 -8.15 -2.96
N VAL A 57 27.65 -7.58 -4.04
CA VAL A 57 26.94 -6.56 -4.84
C VAL A 57 25.82 -7.20 -5.65
N ALA A 58 26.00 -8.43 -6.16
CA ALA A 58 24.95 -9.18 -6.84
C ALA A 58 23.74 -9.50 -5.94
N LEU A 59 23.96 -9.70 -4.63
CA LEU A 59 22.88 -9.86 -3.65
C LEU A 59 22.06 -8.57 -3.41
N THR A 60 22.56 -7.40 -3.82
CA THR A 60 21.88 -6.12 -3.65
C THR A 60 20.91 -5.80 -4.81
N PHE A 61 20.99 -6.51 -5.94
CA PHE A 61 20.12 -6.34 -7.11
C PHE A 61 18.68 -6.87 -6.93
N ASP A 62 18.35 -7.48 -5.78
CA ASP A 62 16.98 -7.96 -5.52
C ASP A 62 15.99 -6.82 -5.17
N ARG A 63 16.47 -5.58 -4.99
CA ARG A 63 15.62 -4.40 -4.76
C ARG A 63 14.68 -4.12 -5.93
N ASP A 64 15.14 -4.20 -7.17
CA ASP A 64 14.28 -3.95 -8.35
C ASP A 64 13.18 -5.01 -8.49
N LYS A 65 13.46 -6.25 -8.05
CA LYS A 65 12.49 -7.34 -8.04
C LYS A 65 11.45 -7.15 -6.93
N ILE A 66 11.87 -6.63 -5.78
CA ILE A 66 11.00 -6.24 -4.67
C ILE A 66 10.08 -5.08 -5.10
N ASP A 67 10.62 -4.04 -5.74
CA ASP A 67 9.83 -2.89 -6.19
C ASP A 67 8.82 -3.26 -7.28
N ASN A 68 9.19 -4.17 -8.19
CA ASN A 68 8.27 -4.71 -9.20
C ASN A 68 7.18 -5.62 -8.60
N LYS A 69 7.50 -6.38 -7.53
CA LYS A 69 6.48 -7.14 -6.78
C LYS A 69 5.54 -6.20 -6.01
N ILE A 70 6.07 -5.17 -5.37
CA ILE A 70 5.27 -4.18 -4.63
C ILE A 70 4.34 -3.43 -5.59
N SER A 71 4.83 -2.98 -6.75
CA SER A 71 4.01 -2.26 -7.73
C SER A 71 2.90 -3.15 -8.33
N SER A 72 3.21 -4.41 -8.65
CA SER A 72 2.21 -5.36 -9.16
C SER A 72 1.18 -5.78 -8.10
N LEU A 73 1.59 -5.90 -6.83
CA LEU A 73 0.67 -6.11 -5.71
C LEU A 73 -0.24 -4.90 -5.49
N ASN A 74 0.30 -3.68 -5.51
CA ASN A 74 -0.49 -2.45 -5.41
C ASN A 74 -1.50 -2.33 -6.56
N LYS A 75 -1.12 -2.70 -7.78
CA LYS A 75 -2.02 -2.70 -8.95
C LYS A 75 -3.13 -3.77 -8.85
N LYS A 76 -2.82 -4.95 -8.32
CA LYS A 76 -3.83 -5.99 -8.03
C LYS A 76 -4.75 -5.56 -6.91
N LEU A 77 -4.23 -4.89 -5.89
CA LEU A 77 -5.01 -4.37 -4.77
C LEU A 77 -5.95 -3.25 -5.22
N SER A 78 -5.49 -2.30 -6.05
CA SER A 78 -6.34 -1.23 -6.59
C SER A 78 -7.42 -1.75 -7.53
N THR A 79 -7.12 -2.72 -8.39
CA THR A 79 -8.12 -3.32 -9.29
C THR A 79 -9.15 -4.17 -8.54
N THR A 80 -8.73 -4.87 -7.48
CA THR A 80 -9.65 -5.62 -6.61
C THR A 80 -10.53 -4.69 -5.79
N LYS A 81 -9.94 -3.63 -5.21
CA LYS A 81 -10.66 -2.57 -4.50
C LYS A 81 -11.76 -1.95 -5.39
N ASN A 82 -11.42 -1.53 -6.62
CA ASN A 82 -12.39 -0.95 -7.56
C ASN A 82 -13.55 -1.91 -7.90
N ARG A 83 -13.30 -3.23 -7.96
CA ARG A 83 -14.37 -4.22 -8.21
C ARG A 83 -15.29 -4.35 -7.01
N VAL A 84 -14.74 -4.43 -5.80
CA VAL A 84 -15.50 -4.48 -4.55
C VAL A 84 -16.33 -3.20 -4.38
N ASP A 85 -15.73 -2.04 -4.61
CA ASP A 85 -16.40 -0.74 -4.52
C ASP A 85 -17.58 -0.64 -5.50
N LYS A 86 -17.41 -1.14 -6.73
CA LYS A 86 -18.49 -1.19 -7.73
C LYS A 86 -19.63 -2.13 -7.33
N ILE A 87 -19.33 -3.27 -6.72
CA ILE A 87 -20.34 -4.19 -6.18
C ILE A 87 -21.09 -3.52 -5.02
N PHE A 88 -20.39 -2.80 -4.14
CA PHE A 88 -21.00 -2.05 -3.04
C PHE A 88 -21.96 -0.95 -3.51
N LEU A 89 -21.58 -0.20 -4.55
CA LEU A 89 -22.46 0.80 -5.17
C LEU A 89 -23.70 0.17 -5.82
N LEU A 90 -23.56 -1.01 -6.42
CA LEU A 90 -24.66 -1.72 -7.08
C LEU A 90 -25.59 -2.45 -6.10
N THR A 91 -25.16 -2.70 -4.87
CA THR A 91 -25.94 -3.48 -3.89
C THR A 91 -27.13 -2.68 -3.34
N ILE A 92 -27.00 -1.35 -3.22
CA ILE A 92 -28.08 -0.48 -2.76
C ILE A 92 -28.34 0.64 -3.77
N PRO A 93 -29.58 0.78 -4.28
CA PRO A 93 -29.95 1.86 -5.18
C PRO A 93 -29.67 3.26 -4.61
N ASP A 94 -29.38 4.22 -5.48
CA ASP A 94 -29.18 5.62 -5.11
C ASP A 94 -30.36 6.21 -4.30
N SER A 95 -31.60 5.75 -4.56
CA SER A 95 -32.78 6.20 -3.80
C SER A 95 -32.67 5.83 -2.32
N MET A 96 -32.36 4.57 -2.04
CA MET A 96 -32.21 4.07 -0.67
C MET A 96 -31.01 4.72 0.04
N TYR A 97 -29.92 4.98 -0.69
CA TYR A 97 -28.78 5.69 -0.13
C TYR A 97 -29.14 7.12 0.30
N LYS A 98 -29.85 7.86 -0.55
CA LYS A 98 -30.34 9.20 -0.23
C LYS A 98 -31.28 9.18 0.98
N SER A 99 -32.15 8.18 1.06
CA SER A 99 -33.01 7.97 2.23
C SER A 99 -32.17 7.73 3.49
N LEU A 100 -31.12 6.91 3.42
CA LEU A 100 -30.22 6.65 4.54
C LEU A 100 -29.47 7.91 4.99
N GLN A 101 -28.99 8.74 4.05
CA GLN A 101 -28.35 10.03 4.35
C GLN A 101 -29.29 11.00 5.06
N LYS A 102 -30.55 11.05 4.60
CA LYS A 102 -31.62 11.85 5.21
C LYS A 102 -32.01 11.38 6.61
N ILE A 103 -32.00 10.07 6.85
CA ILE A 103 -32.21 9.52 8.19
C ILE A 103 -31.03 9.90 9.10
N ASN A 104 -29.78 9.76 8.60
CA ASN A 104 -28.57 10.10 9.35
C ASN A 104 -28.48 11.58 9.74
N SER A 105 -28.99 12.49 8.91
CA SER A 105 -29.01 13.93 9.23
C SER A 105 -29.98 14.27 10.37
N GLY A 106 -30.86 13.35 10.77
CA GLY A 106 -31.94 13.59 11.72
C GLY A 106 -33.10 14.42 11.16
N ASN A 107 -32.98 14.92 9.92
CA ASN A 107 -34.00 15.70 9.24
C ASN A 107 -34.25 15.11 7.85
N TYR A 108 -35.14 14.11 7.81
CA TYR A 108 -35.60 13.50 6.57
C TYR A 108 -36.46 14.45 5.73
N GLY A 109 -37.16 15.37 6.42
CA GLY A 109 -38.18 16.23 5.86
C GLY A 109 -39.49 15.49 5.59
N ASN A 110 -40.38 16.16 4.84
CA ASN A 110 -41.68 15.62 4.49
C ASN A 110 -41.55 14.31 3.73
N TYR A 111 -42.36 13.33 4.10
CA TYR A 111 -42.38 12.03 3.48
C TYR A 111 -43.80 11.57 3.20
N ASP A 112 -43.93 10.75 2.16
CA ASP A 112 -45.10 9.96 1.82
C ASP A 112 -44.64 8.50 1.79
N LEU A 113 -45.24 7.69 2.66
CA LEU A 113 -44.97 6.26 2.86
C LEU A 113 -45.63 5.44 1.76
N THR A 114 -45.18 5.68 0.53
CA THR A 114 -45.55 4.85 -0.61
C THR A 114 -45.12 3.40 -0.37
N THR A 115 -45.81 2.43 -1.00
CA THR A 115 -45.43 1.01 -0.94
C THR A 115 -43.97 0.76 -1.33
N ARG A 116 -43.42 1.61 -2.20
CA ARG A 116 -41.99 1.56 -2.56
C ARG A 116 -41.12 1.94 -1.36
N LEU A 117 -41.36 3.10 -0.76
CA LEU A 117 -40.58 3.58 0.38
C LEU A 117 -40.67 2.59 1.54
N GLU A 118 -41.85 2.08 1.84
CA GLU A 118 -42.04 1.07 2.88
C GLU A 118 -41.14 -0.18 2.66
N ARG A 119 -41.11 -0.73 1.44
CA ARG A 119 -40.21 -1.85 1.09
C ARG A 119 -38.74 -1.47 1.20
N GLU A 120 -38.37 -0.25 0.80
CA GLU A 120 -37.00 0.26 0.95
C GLU A 120 -36.60 0.30 2.43
N LEU A 121 -37.49 0.77 3.31
CA LEU A 121 -37.25 0.81 4.76
C LEU A 121 -37.12 -0.59 5.37
N TYR A 122 -38.00 -1.52 4.99
CA TYR A 122 -37.85 -2.91 5.42
C TYR A 122 -36.50 -3.49 5.01
N HIS A 123 -36.11 -3.29 3.76
CA HIS A 123 -34.83 -3.77 3.28
C HIS A 123 -33.65 -3.16 4.07
N LEU A 124 -33.67 -1.84 4.31
CA LEU A 124 -32.63 -1.16 5.09
C LEU A 124 -32.57 -1.63 6.55
N ARG A 125 -33.71 -2.00 7.13
CA ARG A 125 -33.78 -2.58 8.49
C ARG A 125 -33.27 -4.01 8.49
N ASP A 126 -33.66 -4.82 7.53
CA ASP A 126 -33.30 -6.23 7.46
C ASP A 126 -31.79 -6.43 7.24
N ILE A 127 -31.13 -5.50 6.53
CA ILE A 127 -29.66 -5.44 6.41
C ILE A 127 -28.96 -4.76 7.60
N GLY A 128 -29.74 -4.25 8.57
CA GLY A 128 -29.24 -3.66 9.82
C GLY A 128 -28.69 -2.24 9.69
N TYR A 129 -29.01 -1.49 8.63
CA TYR A 129 -28.54 -0.12 8.45
C TYR A 129 -29.38 0.91 9.19
N ILE A 130 -30.64 0.58 9.44
CA ILE A 130 -31.55 1.36 10.27
C ILE A 130 -32.15 0.49 11.38
N GLU A 131 -32.52 1.14 12.47
CA GLU A 131 -33.32 0.56 13.54
C GLU A 131 -34.65 1.31 13.61
N ASP A 132 -35.72 0.57 13.83
CA ASP A 132 -37.07 1.08 13.92
C ASP A 132 -37.42 1.35 15.39
N THR A 133 -37.76 2.61 15.71
CA THR A 133 -38.17 2.99 17.08
C THR A 133 -39.61 2.54 17.36
N LYS A 134 -40.40 2.35 16.29
CA LYS A 134 -41.72 1.72 16.23
C LYS A 134 -41.75 0.83 14.99
N GLU A 135 -42.61 -0.20 14.96
CA GLU A 135 -42.74 -1.03 13.76
C GLU A 135 -42.96 -0.16 12.51
N ILE A 136 -42.30 -0.49 11.40
CA ILE A 136 -42.41 0.26 10.14
C ILE A 136 -43.88 0.40 9.68
N ARG A 137 -44.73 -0.58 9.98
CA ARG A 137 -46.19 -0.55 9.67
C ARG A 137 -46.95 0.51 10.43
N ASP A 138 -46.45 0.93 11.59
CA ASP A 138 -47.09 1.91 12.47
C ASP A 138 -46.68 3.35 12.13
N ILE A 139 -45.78 3.52 11.15
CA ILE A 139 -45.39 4.84 10.65
C ILE A 139 -46.59 5.44 9.91
N PRO A 140 -47.01 6.68 10.24
CA PRO A 140 -48.08 7.35 9.51
C PRO A 140 -47.77 7.45 8.03
N TYR A 141 -48.78 7.31 7.17
CA TYR A 141 -48.61 7.38 5.71
C TYR A 141 -47.97 8.68 5.24
N GLU A 142 -48.23 9.80 5.91
CA GLU A 142 -47.59 11.08 5.62
C GLU A 142 -47.07 11.71 6.91
N GLY A 143 -45.99 12.48 6.81
CA GLY A 143 -45.45 13.21 7.95
C GLY A 143 -44.31 14.15 7.58
N ASN A 144 -43.90 14.96 8.55
CA ASN A 144 -42.91 16.03 8.34
C ASN A 144 -41.46 15.60 8.56
N ASN A 145 -41.23 14.44 9.19
CA ASN A 145 -39.88 13.91 9.40
C ASN A 145 -39.91 12.40 9.70
N LEU A 146 -39.37 11.59 8.79
CA LEU A 146 -39.26 10.13 8.96
C LEU A 146 -38.23 9.74 10.03
N SER A 147 -37.22 10.59 10.27
CA SER A 147 -36.18 10.36 11.29
C SER A 147 -36.72 10.35 12.73
N ASN A 148 -37.99 10.73 12.94
CA ASN A 148 -38.65 10.60 14.24
C ASN A 148 -39.00 9.15 14.58
N TYR A 149 -39.13 8.29 13.57
CA TYR A 149 -39.55 6.90 13.72
C TYR A 149 -38.40 5.92 13.49
N LEU A 150 -37.36 6.35 12.78
CA LEU A 150 -36.23 5.53 12.39
C LEU A 150 -34.93 6.18 12.85
N LYS A 151 -34.02 5.35 13.32
CA LYS A 151 -32.65 5.76 13.63
C LYS A 151 -31.68 5.00 12.76
N ILE A 152 -30.54 5.63 12.49
CA ILE A 152 -29.46 4.98 11.78
C ILE A 152 -28.58 4.19 12.77
N THR A 153 -28.18 2.98 12.38
CA THR A 153 -27.27 2.16 13.18
C THR A 153 -25.80 2.57 12.95
N ALA A 154 -24.89 2.01 13.75
CA ALA A 154 -23.45 2.18 13.53
C ALA A 154 -23.02 1.65 12.14
N LEU A 155 -23.61 0.53 11.69
CA LEU A 155 -23.34 -0.05 10.37
C LEU A 155 -23.82 0.86 9.24
N GLY A 156 -25.02 1.44 9.38
CA GLY A 156 -25.54 2.39 8.41
C GLY A 156 -24.65 3.62 8.24
N LYS A 157 -24.09 4.14 9.34
CA LYS A 157 -23.14 5.27 9.29
C LYS A 157 -21.86 4.92 8.53
N GLN A 158 -21.26 3.78 8.85
CA GLN A 158 -20.07 3.28 8.16
C GLN A 158 -20.32 3.10 6.66
N TYR A 159 -21.49 2.59 6.28
CA TYR A 159 -21.88 2.47 4.88
C TYR A 159 -21.93 3.84 4.18
N ILE A 160 -22.50 4.86 4.83
CA ILE A 160 -22.59 6.20 4.25
C ILE A 160 -21.20 6.78 3.98
N GLU A 161 -20.30 6.68 4.95
CA GLU A 161 -18.94 7.16 4.85
C GLU A 161 -18.16 6.44 3.75
N LEU A 162 -18.26 5.10 3.70
CA LEU A 162 -17.61 4.29 2.68
C LEU A 162 -18.09 4.69 1.28
N ARG A 163 -19.41 4.75 1.07
CA ARG A 163 -19.97 5.14 -0.24
C ARG A 163 -19.57 6.55 -0.65
N LYS A 164 -19.57 7.49 0.30
CA LYS A 164 -19.13 8.87 0.06
C LYS A 164 -17.66 8.90 -0.41
N SER A 165 -16.77 8.17 0.25
CA SER A 165 -15.35 8.10 -0.14
C SER A 165 -15.16 7.54 -1.56
N ILE A 166 -15.96 6.54 -1.95
CA ILE A 166 -15.92 5.94 -3.29
C ILE A 166 -16.46 6.92 -4.34
N GLU A 167 -17.54 7.65 -4.05
CA GLU A 167 -18.09 8.66 -4.96
C GLU A 167 -17.11 9.83 -5.16
N GLU A 168 -16.40 10.25 -4.12
CA GLU A 168 -15.37 11.29 -4.19
C GLU A 168 -14.15 10.82 -4.99
N GLU A 169 -13.67 9.59 -4.78
CA GLU A 169 -12.56 9.02 -5.55
C GLU A 169 -12.90 8.89 -7.05
N ASN A 170 -14.15 8.58 -7.39
CA ASN A 170 -14.60 8.50 -8.77
C ASN A 170 -14.84 9.87 -9.44
N LYS A 171 -15.15 10.92 -8.67
CA LYS A 171 -15.31 12.30 -9.21
C LYS A 171 -13.97 13.02 -9.40
N GLY A 172 -12.93 12.60 -8.69
CA GLY A 172 -11.57 13.15 -8.81
C GLY A 172 -10.72 12.53 -9.93
N LYS A 173 -11.26 11.58 -10.70
CA LYS A 173 -10.67 11.00 -11.91
C LYS A 173 -11.41 11.50 -13.14
#